data_AF-A0A957QZQ8-F1
#
_entry.id   AF-A0A957QZQ8-F1
#
_cell.length_a   1.000
_cell.length_b   1.000
_cell.length_c   1.000
_cell.angle_alpha   90.00
_cell.angle_beta   90.00
_cell.angle_gamma   90.00
#
_symmetry.space_group_name_H-M   'P 1'
#
loop_
_entity.id
_entity.type
_entity.pdbx_description
1 polymer ?
#
loop_
_entity_poly.entity_id
_entity_poly.type
_entity_poly.pdbx_seq_one_letter_code
_entity_poly.pdbx_strand_id
1 'polypeptide(L)'
;MKKRYIIGILLIGMLLISFNIGGLAPVLPVVSLPGEVYPGTKDFLGGAGFLNTFMGTILAWLFVFIIILVSRARSRSADEVPSGFYNFIEMVVEMLYSFVESSSGKWTKTFFPWFMTIVMVVLVANWIELIPGVDSIGIWENLPHFKAEKEIKALEAAGEFEGMSEEQIEERLHEI
;
A
#
# COMPACT_ATOMS: atom_id res chain seq x y z
N MET A 1 -29.90 -48.87 -0.83
CA MET A 1 -30.33 -47.52 -0.38
C MET A 1 -30.73 -46.68 -1.59
N LYS A 2 -31.84 -45.92 -1.52
CA LYS A 2 -32.27 -45.07 -2.66
C LYS A 2 -31.31 -43.88 -2.81
N LYS A 3 -30.95 -43.51 -4.05
CA LYS A 3 -29.95 -42.46 -4.38
C LYS A 3 -30.18 -41.13 -3.63
N ARG A 4 -31.44 -40.78 -3.35
CA ARG A 4 -31.83 -39.59 -2.56
C ARG A 4 -31.26 -39.53 -1.13
N TYR A 5 -31.06 -40.67 -0.47
CA TYR A 5 -30.50 -40.71 0.89
C TYR A 5 -28.99 -40.54 0.88
N ILE A 6 -28.31 -40.99 -0.18
CA ILE A 6 -26.87 -40.83 -0.37
C ILE A 6 -26.54 -39.34 -0.54
N ILE A 7 -27.35 -38.62 -1.33
CA ILE A 7 -27.22 -37.17 -1.53
C ILE A 7 -27.45 -36.40 -0.21
N GLY A 8 -28.48 -36.79 0.56
CA GLY A 8 -28.74 -36.16 1.86
C GLY A 8 -27.60 -36.34 2.86
N ILE A 9 -27.00 -37.53 2.92
CA ILE A 9 -25.85 -37.80 3.80
C ILE A 9 -24.61 -37.01 3.36
N LEU A 10 -24.37 -36.89 2.06
CA LEU A 10 -23.27 -36.07 1.52
C LEU A 10 -23.43 -34.59 1.86
N LEU A 11 -24.63 -34.04 1.74
CA LEU A 11 -24.91 -32.64 2.07
C LEU A 11 -24.74 -32.38 3.57
N ILE A 12 -25.24 -33.28 4.43
CA ILE A 12 -25.08 -33.18 5.88
C ILE A 12 -23.60 -33.33 6.26
N GLY A 13 -22.87 -34.25 5.62
CA GLY A 13 -21.43 -34.42 5.81
C GLY A 13 -20.64 -33.17 5.45
N MET A 14 -20.93 -32.53 4.31
CA MET A 14 -20.31 -31.25 3.92
C MET A 14 -20.62 -30.13 4.92
N LEU A 15 -21.85 -30.09 5.45
CA LEU A 15 -22.27 -29.07 6.42
C LEU A 15 -21.54 -29.25 7.76
N LEU A 16 -21.34 -30.50 8.19
CA LEU A 16 -20.59 -30.83 9.40
C LEU A 16 -19.08 -30.57 9.25
N ILE A 17 -18.50 -30.86 8.07
CA ILE A 17 -17.11 -30.49 7.74
C ILE A 17 -16.94 -28.96 7.76
N SER A 18 -17.94 -28.22 7.26
CA SER A 18 -17.93 -26.75 7.26
C SER A 18 -18.03 -26.15 8.67
N PHE A 19 -18.67 -26.84 9.62
CA PHE A 19 -18.80 -26.40 11.01
C PHE A 19 -17.56 -26.69 11.86
N ASN A 20 -16.69 -27.62 11.43
CA ASN A 20 -15.47 -28.02 12.14
C ASN A 20 -14.20 -27.45 11.46
N ILE A 21 -14.13 -26.13 11.32
CA ILE A 21 -12.94 -25.42 10.83
C ILE A 21 -12.45 -24.46 11.92
N GLY A 22 -12.02 -25.03 13.06
CA GLY A 22 -11.22 -24.31 14.05
C GLY A 22 -9.71 -24.37 13.79
N GLY A 23 -9.25 -25.26 12.89
CA GLY A 23 -7.83 -25.55 12.63
C GLY A 23 -7.27 -25.02 11.30
N LEU A 24 -8.10 -24.38 10.47
CA LEU A 24 -7.65 -23.66 9.26
C LEU A 24 -7.90 -22.16 9.44
N ALA A 25 -7.74 -21.63 10.65
CA ALA A 25 -7.58 -20.19 10.78
C ALA A 25 -6.34 -19.84 9.94
N PRO A 26 -6.49 -19.08 8.84
CA PRO A 26 -5.34 -18.70 8.04
C PRO A 26 -4.37 -17.98 8.98
N VAL A 27 -3.11 -18.43 9.01
CA VAL A 27 -2.06 -17.67 9.70
C VAL A 27 -1.99 -16.35 8.97
N LEU A 28 -2.55 -15.30 9.57
CA LEU A 28 -2.47 -13.95 9.01
C LEU A 28 -1.00 -13.54 9.13
N PRO A 29 -0.26 -13.39 8.01
CA PRO A 29 1.07 -12.83 8.10
C PRO A 29 0.91 -11.38 8.58
N VAL A 30 1.32 -11.10 9.81
CA VAL A 30 1.37 -9.74 10.32
C VAL A 30 2.62 -9.09 9.74
N VAL A 31 2.56 -8.67 8.47
CA VAL A 31 3.57 -7.79 7.89
C VAL A 31 3.26 -6.37 8.32
N SER A 32 3.56 -6.06 9.58
CA SER A 32 3.53 -4.69 10.08
C SER A 32 4.94 -4.14 10.03
N LEU A 33 5.35 -3.68 8.85
CA LEU A 33 6.57 -2.89 8.72
C LEU A 33 6.25 -1.48 9.25
N PRO A 34 6.87 -1.03 10.35
CA PRO A 34 6.71 0.34 10.80
C PRO A 34 7.21 1.30 9.71
N GLY A 35 6.58 2.47 9.62
CA GLY A 35 7.02 3.49 8.66
C GLY A 35 8.49 3.84 8.87
N GLU A 36 9.26 3.78 7.79
CA GLU A 36 10.68 4.12 7.83
C GLU A 36 10.83 5.64 7.79
N VAL A 37 11.67 6.19 8.67
CA VAL A 37 11.98 7.62 8.69
C VAL A 37 12.94 7.93 7.56
N TYR A 38 12.58 8.91 6.73
CA TYR A 38 13.39 9.33 5.60
C TYR A 38 14.76 9.85 6.07
N PRO A 39 15.87 9.44 5.41
CA PRO A 39 17.21 9.83 5.81
C PRO A 39 17.39 11.35 5.93
N GLY A 40 18.08 11.80 6.97
CA GLY A 40 18.35 13.22 7.22
C GLY A 40 17.16 14.02 7.77
N THR A 41 16.00 13.38 8.01
CA THR A 41 14.81 14.06 8.54
C THR A 41 14.54 13.77 10.00
N LYS A 42 15.35 12.92 10.67
CA LYS A 42 15.12 12.46 12.05
C LYS A 42 14.86 13.58 13.05
N ASP A 43 15.53 14.73 12.93
CA ASP A 43 15.37 15.85 13.87
C ASP A 43 14.14 16.72 13.61
N PHE A 44 13.36 16.42 12.56
CA PHE A 44 12.15 17.16 12.22
C PHE A 44 11.00 16.83 13.19
N LEU A 45 10.21 17.85 13.55
CA LEU A 45 9.08 17.74 14.50
C LEU A 45 9.43 17.06 15.83
N GLY A 46 10.56 17.42 16.44
CA GLY A 46 10.93 16.94 17.77
C GLY A 46 11.42 15.49 17.80
N GLY A 47 12.03 15.02 16.71
CA GLY A 47 12.61 13.67 16.63
C GLY A 47 11.77 12.66 15.85
N ALA A 48 10.60 13.05 15.33
CA ALA A 48 9.68 12.14 14.64
C ALA A 48 10.09 11.85 13.19
N GLY A 49 10.70 12.84 12.53
CA GLY A 49 11.06 12.77 11.11
C GLY A 49 9.89 12.56 10.15
N PHE A 50 10.20 12.56 8.86
CA PHE A 50 9.19 12.27 7.83
C PHE A 50 9.16 10.78 7.56
N LEU A 51 7.98 10.16 7.70
CA LEU A 51 7.79 8.75 7.37
C LEU A 51 7.70 8.57 5.85
N ASN A 52 8.12 7.41 5.36
CA ASN A 52 7.92 6.99 3.96
C ASN A 52 6.44 7.12 3.55
N THR A 53 5.49 6.74 4.41
CA THR A 53 4.04 6.89 4.15
C THR A 53 3.62 8.34 3.95
N PHE A 54 4.25 9.29 4.66
CA PHE A 54 3.98 10.71 4.47
C PHE A 54 4.43 11.18 3.08
N MET A 55 5.62 10.75 2.65
CA MET A 55 6.11 11.04 1.30
C MET A 55 5.23 10.39 0.22
N GLY A 56 4.84 9.12 0.42
CA GLY A 56 3.90 8.42 -0.47
C GLY A 56 2.56 9.13 -0.58
N THR A 57 2.06 9.68 0.53
CA THR A 57 0.83 10.48 0.54
C THR A 57 0.97 11.76 -0.29
N ILE A 58 2.10 12.47 -0.16
CA ILE A 58 2.40 13.65 -0.99
C ILE A 58 2.43 13.28 -2.48
N LEU A 59 3.09 12.17 -2.84
CA LEU A 59 3.14 11.70 -4.21
C LEU A 59 1.73 11.36 -4.74
N ALA A 60 0.92 10.64 -3.97
CA ALA A 60 -0.46 10.33 -4.36
C ALA A 60 -1.27 11.61 -4.62
N TRP A 61 -1.18 12.62 -3.74
CA TRP A 61 -1.85 13.91 -3.94
C TRP A 61 -1.32 14.68 -5.15
N LEU A 62 -0.02 14.61 -5.44
CA LEU A 62 0.57 15.20 -6.63
C LEU A 62 -0.02 14.58 -7.90
N PHE A 63 -0.14 13.25 -7.96
CA PHE A 63 -0.76 12.57 -9.10
C PHE A 63 -2.24 12.91 -9.25
N VAL A 64 -3.00 12.94 -8.15
CA VAL A 64 -4.41 13.40 -8.17
C VAL A 64 -4.50 14.83 -8.71
N PHE A 65 -3.61 15.72 -8.27
CA PHE A 65 -3.57 17.09 -8.76
C PHE A 65 -3.25 17.18 -10.26
N ILE A 66 -2.31 16.36 -10.76
CA ILE A 66 -2.01 16.26 -12.19
C ILE A 66 -3.24 15.80 -12.97
N ILE A 67 -3.95 14.77 -12.49
CA ILE A 67 -5.19 14.27 -13.13
C ILE A 67 -6.24 15.37 -13.20
N ILE A 68 -6.42 16.17 -12.13
CA ILE A 68 -7.34 17.32 -12.12
C ILE A 68 -6.93 18.34 -13.20
N LEU A 69 -5.65 18.69 -13.30
CA LEU A 69 -5.17 19.65 -14.31
C LEU A 69 -5.40 19.15 -15.74
N VAL A 70 -5.08 17.89 -16.01
CA VAL A 70 -5.30 17.26 -17.33
C VAL A 70 -6.78 17.20 -17.66
N SER A 71 -7.62 16.80 -16.69
CA SER A 71 -9.08 16.72 -16.87
C SER A 71 -9.67 18.10 -17.17
N ARG A 72 -9.21 19.14 -16.44
CA ARG A 72 -9.64 20.53 -16.67
C ARG A 72 -9.17 21.07 -18.01
N ALA A 73 -7.94 20.77 -18.42
CA ALA A 73 -7.43 21.16 -19.73
C ALA A 73 -8.23 20.52 -20.87
N ARG A 74 -8.57 19.23 -20.74
CA ARG A 74 -9.36 18.52 -21.75
C ARG A 74 -10.81 18.98 -21.80
N SER A 75 -11.43 19.24 -20.65
CA SER A 75 -12.81 19.77 -20.56
C SER A 75 -12.99 21.11 -21.27
N ARG A 76 -11.94 21.96 -21.32
CA ARG A 76 -12.00 23.24 -22.05
C ARG A 76 -12.02 23.10 -23.56
N SER A 77 -11.62 21.94 -24.08
CA SER A 77 -11.56 21.64 -25.52
C SER A 77 -12.60 20.58 -25.90
N ALA A 78 -13.59 20.32 -25.04
CA ALA A 78 -14.60 19.31 -25.28
C ALA A 78 -15.56 19.82 -26.39
N ASP A 79 -15.50 19.18 -27.56
CA ASP A 79 -16.54 19.27 -28.57
C ASP A 79 -17.83 18.64 -28.02
N GLU A 80 -19.00 19.03 -28.54
CA GLU A 80 -20.31 18.46 -28.15
C GLU A 80 -20.38 16.93 -28.33
N VAL A 81 -19.51 16.36 -29.18
CA VAL A 81 -19.37 14.92 -29.36
C VAL A 81 -18.06 14.45 -28.74
N PRO A 82 -18.10 13.70 -27.63
CA PRO A 82 -16.88 13.18 -26.99
C PRO A 82 -16.18 12.18 -27.91
N SER A 83 -14.86 12.35 -28.11
CA SER A 83 -14.06 11.46 -28.96
C SER A 83 -12.83 10.87 -28.25
N GLY A 84 -12.47 9.63 -28.61
CA GLY A 84 -11.26 8.95 -28.15
C GLY A 84 -11.31 8.48 -26.69
N PHE A 85 -10.19 8.64 -25.97
CA PHE A 85 -10.02 8.20 -24.57
C PHE A 85 -10.97 8.91 -23.59
N TYR A 86 -11.39 10.15 -23.92
CA TYR A 86 -12.34 10.89 -23.09
C TYR A 86 -13.70 10.18 -22.99
N ASN A 87 -14.17 9.55 -24.08
CA ASN A 87 -15.42 8.78 -24.08
C ASN A 87 -15.38 7.60 -23.08
N PHE A 88 -14.22 6.95 -22.94
CA PHE A 88 -14.05 5.88 -21.95
C PHE A 88 -14.14 6.44 -20.52
N ILE A 89 -13.51 7.58 -20.25
CA ILE A 89 -13.55 8.22 -18.93
C ILE A 89 -14.97 8.69 -18.60
N GLU A 90 -15.67 9.28 -19.56
CA GLU A 90 -17.06 9.72 -19.39
C GLU A 90 -17.99 8.53 -19.10
N MET A 91 -17.86 7.43 -19.84
CA MET A 91 -18.58 6.19 -19.58
C MET A 91 -18.33 5.65 -18.16
N VAL A 92 -17.08 5.67 -17.68
CA VAL A 92 -16.74 5.23 -16.32
C VAL A 92 -17.34 6.17 -15.26
N VAL A 93 -17.24 7.48 -15.47
CA VAL A 93 -17.79 8.48 -14.54
C VAL A 93 -19.32 8.39 -14.48
N GLU A 94 -19.99 8.20 -15.62
CA GLU A 94 -21.44 8.02 -15.70
C GLU A 94 -21.88 6.73 -15.01
N MET A 95 -21.17 5.61 -15.24
CA MET A 95 -21.41 4.36 -14.52
C MET A 95 -21.32 4.53 -13.00
N LEU A 96 -20.27 5.21 -12.51
CA LEU A 96 -20.10 5.49 -11.10
C LEU A 96 -21.19 6.45 -10.56
N TYR A 97 -21.60 7.43 -11.36
CA TYR A 97 -22.67 8.35 -10.99
C TYR A 97 -24.01 7.62 -10.85
N SER A 98 -24.37 6.77 -11.81
CA SER A 98 -25.59 5.95 -11.74
C SER A 98 -25.55 4.95 -10.58
N PHE A 99 -24.38 4.39 -10.26
CA PHE A 99 -24.20 3.55 -9.08
C PHE A 99 -24.51 4.33 -7.79
N VAL A 100 -23.93 5.52 -7.63
CA VAL A 100 -24.22 6.37 -6.48
C VAL A 100 -25.68 6.83 -6.46
N GLU A 101 -26.26 7.11 -7.63
CA GLU A 101 -27.66 7.49 -7.77
C GLU A 101 -28.61 6.40 -7.29
N SER A 102 -28.35 5.15 -7.68
CA SER A 102 -29.12 3.99 -7.22
C SER A 102 -29.06 3.80 -5.70
N SER A 103 -27.96 4.22 -5.07
CA SER A 103 -27.72 4.04 -3.64
C SER A 103 -28.18 5.23 -2.78
N SER A 104 -27.95 6.45 -3.24
CA SER A 104 -28.13 7.71 -2.48
C SER A 104 -29.33 8.54 -2.92
N GLY A 105 -29.95 8.22 -4.07
CA GLY A 105 -31.14 8.87 -4.61
C GLY A 105 -30.99 10.39 -4.69
N LYS A 106 -31.81 11.13 -3.94
CA LYS A 106 -31.82 12.60 -3.96
C LYS A 106 -30.51 13.26 -3.50
N TRP A 107 -29.68 12.56 -2.73
CA TRP A 107 -28.45 13.11 -2.18
C TRP A 107 -27.23 12.94 -3.10
N THR A 108 -27.42 12.31 -4.25
CA THR A 108 -26.35 11.95 -5.20
C THR A 108 -25.49 13.14 -5.58
N LYS A 109 -26.08 14.29 -5.92
CA LYS A 109 -25.30 15.48 -6.31
C LYS A 109 -24.37 15.99 -5.22
N THR A 110 -24.74 15.80 -3.94
CA THR A 110 -23.92 16.22 -2.79
C THR A 110 -22.92 15.15 -2.39
N PHE A 111 -23.29 13.87 -2.49
CA PHE A 111 -22.47 12.75 -2.05
C PHE A 111 -21.45 12.29 -3.10
N PHE A 112 -21.81 12.37 -4.38
CA PHE A 112 -20.98 11.92 -5.50
C PHE A 112 -19.57 12.55 -5.51
N PRO A 113 -19.38 13.88 -5.28
CA PRO A 113 -18.03 14.45 -5.24
C PRO A 113 -17.14 13.85 -4.14
N TRP A 114 -17.70 13.58 -2.96
CA TRP A 114 -16.98 12.93 -1.86
C TRP A 114 -16.61 11.49 -2.19
N PHE A 115 -17.58 10.73 -2.70
CA PHE A 115 -17.36 9.36 -3.16
C PHE A 115 -16.27 9.30 -4.23
N MET A 116 -16.37 10.14 -5.27
CA MET A 116 -15.39 10.19 -6.35
C MET A 116 -13.99 10.59 -5.87
N THR A 117 -13.89 11.50 -4.91
CA THR A 117 -12.60 11.89 -4.33
C THR A 117 -11.92 10.71 -3.64
N ILE A 118 -12.67 9.97 -2.80
CA ILE A 118 -12.14 8.79 -2.11
C ILE A 118 -11.70 7.73 -3.12
N VAL A 119 -12.56 7.41 -4.09
CA VAL A 119 -12.25 6.44 -5.14
C VAL A 119 -11.00 6.84 -5.91
N MET A 120 -10.89 8.11 -6.31
CA MET A 120 -9.75 8.60 -7.08
C MET A 120 -8.45 8.53 -6.28
N VAL A 121 -8.45 8.97 -5.02
CA VAL A 121 -7.27 8.93 -4.15
C VAL A 121 -6.80 7.49 -3.94
N VAL A 122 -7.72 6.57 -3.62
CA VAL A 122 -7.39 5.16 -3.39
C VAL A 122 -6.89 4.49 -4.69
N LEU A 123 -7.55 4.75 -5.81
CA LEU A 123 -7.14 4.20 -7.10
C LEU A 123 -5.72 4.64 -7.46
N VAL A 124 -5.43 5.94 -7.34
CA VAL A 124 -4.11 6.51 -7.65
C VAL A 124 -3.05 5.99 -6.70
N ALA A 125 -3.32 5.95 -5.38
CA ALA A 125 -2.39 5.41 -4.40
C ALA A 125 -1.99 3.97 -4.75
N ASN A 126 -2.97 3.11 -5.04
CA ASN A 126 -2.72 1.72 -5.40
C ASN A 126 -2.01 1.56 -6.74
N TRP A 127 -2.26 2.45 -7.71
CA TRP A 127 -1.62 2.37 -9.03
C TRP A 127 -0.18 2.86 -9.03
N ILE A 128 0.16 3.82 -8.18
CA ILE A 128 1.54 4.30 -8.03
C ILE A 128 2.44 3.18 -7.47
N GLU A 129 1.94 2.36 -6.56
CA GLU A 129 2.67 1.20 -6.01
C GLU A 129 3.02 0.13 -7.07
N LEU A 130 2.28 0.07 -8.18
CA LEU A 130 2.60 -0.82 -9.29
C LEU A 130 3.77 -0.33 -10.14
N ILE A 131 4.20 0.92 -9.97
CA ILE A 131 5.33 1.49 -10.72
C ILE A 131 6.62 0.94 -10.12
N PRO A 132 7.43 0.19 -10.90
CA PRO A 132 8.69 -0.33 -10.41
C PRO A 132 9.58 0.85 -9.99
N GLY A 133 10.01 0.84 -8.74
CA GLY A 133 10.87 1.86 -8.16
C GLY A 133 10.21 2.75 -7.11
N VAL A 134 8.87 2.78 -7.05
CA VAL A 134 8.15 3.34 -5.90
C VAL A 134 8.36 2.41 -4.70
N ASP A 135 8.76 2.98 -3.55
CA ASP A 135 9.15 2.29 -2.31
C ASP A 135 10.27 1.24 -2.43
N SER A 136 10.72 0.92 -3.64
CA SER A 136 11.75 -0.08 -3.93
C SER A 136 13.14 0.54 -4.17
N ILE A 137 13.21 1.83 -4.51
CA ILE A 137 14.48 2.55 -4.71
C ILE A 137 14.81 3.35 -3.45
N GLY A 138 15.80 2.86 -2.69
CA GLY A 138 16.33 3.51 -1.50
C GLY A 138 17.77 3.99 -1.68
N ILE A 139 18.22 4.87 -0.80
CA ILE A 139 19.63 5.31 -0.75
C ILE A 139 20.42 4.25 0.04
N TRP A 140 21.33 3.54 -0.65
CA TRP A 140 22.12 2.42 -0.10
C TRP A 140 22.85 2.74 1.21
N GLU A 141 23.30 3.98 1.38
CA GLU A 141 24.01 4.45 2.57
C GLU A 141 23.14 4.49 3.85
N ASN A 142 21.83 4.32 3.71
CA ASN A 142 20.88 4.39 4.82
C ASN A 142 20.28 3.04 5.22
N LEU A 143 20.62 1.95 4.53
CA LEU A 143 20.19 0.62 4.96
C LEU A 143 20.89 0.25 6.29
N PRO A 144 20.16 -0.35 7.26
CA PRO A 144 20.72 -0.75 8.55
C PRO A 144 21.95 -1.66 8.40
N HIS A 145 21.89 -2.64 7.50
CA HIS A 145 23.02 -3.54 7.24
C HIS A 145 24.25 -2.83 6.70
N PHE A 146 24.11 -1.85 5.81
CA PHE A 146 25.25 -1.11 5.28
C PHE A 146 25.87 -0.15 6.30
N LYS A 147 25.08 0.38 7.24
CA LYS A 147 25.60 1.14 8.38
C LYS A 147 26.34 0.24 9.35
N ALA A 148 25.75 -0.89 9.72
CA ALA A 148 26.40 -1.88 10.56
C ALA A 148 27.73 -2.35 9.92
N GLU A 149 27.76 -2.65 8.62
CA GLU A 149 29.00 -3.01 7.92
C GLU A 149 30.07 -1.91 7.95
N LYS A 150 29.67 -0.63 7.81
CA LYS A 150 30.61 0.50 7.90
C LYS A 150 31.14 0.68 9.32
N GLU A 151 30.28 0.51 10.33
CA GLU A 151 30.65 0.59 11.73
C GLU A 151 31.59 -0.56 12.10
N ILE A 152 31.27 -1.80 11.73
CA ILE A 152 32.14 -2.97 11.93
C ILE A 152 33.50 -2.77 11.27
N LYS A 153 33.54 -2.31 10.01
CA LYS A 153 34.81 -2.01 9.32
C LYS A 153 35.60 -0.88 9.97
N ALA A 154 34.93 0.10 10.56
CA ALA A 154 35.58 1.17 11.30
C ALA A 154 36.18 0.68 12.63
N LEU A 155 35.46 -0.19 13.35
CA LEU A 155 35.92 -0.83 14.60
C LEU A 155 37.08 -1.81 14.33
N GLU A 156 37.02 -2.56 13.23
CA GLU A 156 38.11 -3.42 12.75
C GLU A 156 39.35 -2.61 12.37
N ALA A 157 39.18 -1.50 11.63
CA ALA A 157 40.28 -0.59 11.30
C ALA A 157 40.86 0.13 12.53
N ALA A 158 40.07 0.27 13.61
CA ALA A 158 40.53 0.80 14.89
C ALA A 158 41.24 -0.24 15.78
N GLY A 159 41.29 -1.51 15.35
CA GLY A 159 41.93 -2.61 16.08
C GLY A 159 41.14 -3.08 17.30
N GLU A 160 39.85 -2.73 17.42
CA GLU A 160 39.05 -3.00 18.62
C GLU A 160 38.75 -4.49 18.82
N PHE A 161 38.80 -5.27 17.73
CA PHE A 161 38.64 -6.73 17.76
C PHE A 161 39.96 -7.49 17.97
N GLU A 162 41.12 -6.82 17.97
CA GLU A 162 42.40 -7.50 18.23
C GLU A 162 42.51 -7.91 19.71
N GLY A 163 42.44 -9.22 19.97
CA GLY A 163 42.58 -9.80 21.31
C GLY A 163 41.27 -10.17 22.01
N MET A 164 40.12 -9.98 21.36
CA MET A 164 38.81 -10.46 21.84
C MET A 164 38.60 -11.94 21.48
N SER A 165 37.92 -12.71 22.35
CA SER A 165 37.50 -14.07 22.00
C SER A 165 36.35 -14.06 20.97
N GLU A 166 36.17 -15.14 20.21
CA GLU A 166 35.11 -15.24 19.19
C GLU A 166 33.70 -14.94 19.76
N GLU A 167 33.41 -15.40 20.99
CA GLU A 167 32.16 -15.07 21.71
C GLU A 167 31.99 -13.56 21.98
N GLN A 168 33.07 -12.85 22.32
CA GLN A 168 33.00 -11.42 22.59
C GLN A 168 32.83 -10.59 21.31
N ILE A 169 33.37 -11.08 20.19
CA ILE A 169 33.18 -10.47 18.88
C ILE A 169 31.73 -10.65 18.44
N GLU A 170 31.15 -11.84 18.59
CA GLU A 170 29.73 -12.08 18.29
C GLU A 170 28.79 -11.26 19.17
N GLU A 171 29.07 -11.17 20.48
CA GLU A 171 28.26 -10.36 21.40
C GLU A 171 28.28 -8.87 21.03
N ARG A 172 29.45 -8.32 20.64
CA ARG A 172 29.55 -6.95 20.15
C ARG A 172 28.88 -6.73 18.80
N LEU A 173 28.92 -7.72 17.90
CA LEU A 173 28.22 -7.65 16.62
C LEU A 173 26.70 -7.69 16.78
N HIS A 174 26.20 -8.31 17.85
CA HIS A 174 24.78 -8.32 18.19
C HIS A 174 24.28 -7.04 18.88
N GLU A 175 25.19 -6.21 19.42
CA GLU A 175 24.86 -4.91 20.01
C GLU A 175 24.73 -3.77 18.98
N ILE A 176 25.24 -3.95 17.76
CA ILE A 176 25.28 -2.96 16.65
C ILE A 176 24.09 -3.18 15.70
#